data_AF-A0A7V6E869-F1
#
_entry.id   AF-A0A7V6E869-F1
#
_cell.length_a   1.000
_cell.length_b   1.000
_cell.length_c   1.000
_cell.angle_alpha   90.00
_cell.angle_beta   90.00
_cell.angle_gamma   90.00
#
_symmetry.space_group_name_H-M   'P 1'
#
loop_
_entity.id
_entity.type
_entity.pdbx_description
1 polymer ?
#
loop_
_entity_poly.entity_id
_entity_poly.type
_entity_poly.pdbx_seq_one_letter_code
_entity_poly.pdbx_strand_id
1 'polypeptide(L)'
;MNEKGRWTNPEILRWARTRLNLSPEDVVEESKKLSKRFTPIRLESLLAWEAGKALPDMAELETLSEIFLCPVGYFFLDSVPHEELPLSFRGLAKPEKSLSSLTQRTVRRFLELAQWTLATLKDTGQRFEVKIRPDEATPRTSDLDDLAKELRERFGWTAEQRKMLKGNAQAAYRWWRRKVEECGVFCFEMALDSKDARGASMWLEDYPFILVNHRDIESATGRIFTLLHEFAHLISAKHGVVCDFEGTDPSAETFANRLAAGILVTREEIVACLRQLGEYAYREDWPDTLLDKVKRRFYTSRDVVLIRLEELGLAPAGTYRQKKREWEDRFEAGVKRRGRRLPQNEEKLQEIGYSLTRLLARTSAMSSERGFSWLDVSLMLGMKVEKTEAFLRWAQSSLAWGVLMSNRPNYVCDASSLIDLWRHFGLEAIGALRGLVEQEALKLPEGVVREILRQSDKLKKFIQEIRKKVEVKVGPGTRASPEVSRLEKLYGDRIRYGKLEYPGFWHSKAGKHAADSQVVAVAKVLSATAVSDDRAVRLACSLEAVPCIGFAEFCPGSD
;
A
#
# COMPACT_ATOMS: atom_id res chain seq x y z
N MET A 1 -27.50 41.34 -14.98
CA MET A 1 -26.73 42.58 -15.25
C MET A 1 -25.62 42.66 -14.22
N ASN A 2 -24.38 42.37 -14.62
CA ASN A 2 -23.22 42.62 -13.78
C ASN A 2 -23.13 44.12 -13.51
N GLU A 3 -23.42 44.52 -12.27
CA GLU A 3 -23.08 45.86 -11.78
C GLU A 3 -21.57 46.04 -11.93
N LYS A 4 -21.19 47.05 -12.71
CA LYS A 4 -19.82 47.36 -13.12
C LYS A 4 -18.81 47.19 -11.97
N GLY A 5 -17.94 46.19 -12.10
CA GLY A 5 -16.76 46.00 -11.25
C GLY A 5 -16.76 44.73 -10.40
N ARG A 6 -17.90 44.06 -10.19
CA ARG A 6 -17.92 42.75 -9.51
C ARG A 6 -17.61 41.65 -10.52
N TRP A 7 -16.38 41.15 -10.47
CA TRP A 7 -15.95 40.00 -11.26
C TRP A 7 -16.08 38.69 -10.48
N THR A 8 -16.24 38.74 -9.16
CA THR A 8 -16.47 37.56 -8.30
C THR A 8 -17.84 37.58 -7.64
N ASN A 9 -18.43 36.40 -7.46
CA ASN A 9 -19.75 36.21 -6.88
C ASN A 9 -19.65 35.86 -5.37
N PRO A 10 -20.09 36.77 -4.45
CA PRO A 10 -20.07 36.52 -3.01
C PRO A 10 -20.87 35.29 -2.56
N GLU A 11 -21.95 34.97 -3.27
CA GLU A 11 -22.76 33.78 -2.96
C GLU A 11 -21.98 32.49 -3.21
N ILE A 12 -21.19 32.46 -4.27
CA ILE A 12 -20.34 31.32 -4.60
C ILE A 12 -19.20 31.17 -3.60
N LEU A 13 -18.58 32.28 -3.16
CA LEU A 13 -17.57 32.23 -2.11
C LEU A 13 -18.13 31.60 -0.82
N ARG A 14 -19.30 32.07 -0.36
CA ARG A 14 -19.98 31.51 0.81
C ARG A 14 -20.38 30.05 0.61
N TRP A 15 -20.93 29.72 -0.55
CA TRP A 15 -21.32 28.36 -0.90
C TRP A 15 -20.11 27.43 -0.90
N ALA A 16 -19.02 27.79 -1.58
CA ALA A 16 -17.82 26.97 -1.70
C ALA A 16 -17.20 26.66 -0.33
N ARG A 17 -17.20 27.65 0.59
CA ARG A 17 -16.76 27.47 1.99
C ARG A 17 -17.70 26.56 2.77
N THR A 18 -18.99 26.89 2.81
CA THR A 18 -19.98 26.20 3.65
C THR A 18 -20.26 24.77 3.18
N ARG A 19 -20.09 24.50 1.88
CA ARG A 19 -20.10 23.16 1.27
C ARG A 19 -19.02 22.24 1.85
N LEU A 20 -17.94 22.80 2.39
CA LEU A 20 -16.86 22.08 3.07
C LEU A 20 -16.95 22.15 4.60
N ASN A 21 -18.06 22.66 5.14
CA ASN A 21 -18.26 22.92 6.56
C ASN A 21 -17.10 23.70 7.21
N LEU A 22 -16.47 24.59 6.44
CA LEU A 22 -15.37 25.43 6.91
C LEU A 22 -15.94 26.68 7.61
N SER A 23 -15.43 26.97 8.81
CA SER A 23 -15.61 28.29 9.39
C SER A 23 -14.71 29.32 8.68
N PRO A 24 -15.01 30.63 8.75
CA PRO A 24 -14.10 31.66 8.26
C PRO A 24 -12.69 31.56 8.88
N GLU A 25 -12.59 31.18 10.15
CA GLU A 25 -11.34 30.96 10.87
C GLU A 25 -10.56 29.75 10.33
N ASP A 26 -11.26 28.66 9.98
CA ASP A 26 -10.64 27.49 9.35
C ASP A 26 -9.95 27.87 8.04
N VAL A 27 -10.60 28.70 7.20
CA VAL A 27 -10.01 29.17 5.92
C VAL A 27 -8.72 29.94 6.18
N VAL A 28 -8.70 30.79 7.20
CA VAL A 28 -7.49 31.53 7.58
C VAL A 28 -6.40 30.58 8.05
N GLU A 29 -6.71 29.59 8.88
CA GLU A 29 -5.73 28.60 9.34
C GLU A 29 -5.15 27.78 8.18
N GLU A 30 -6.01 27.31 7.27
CA GLU A 30 -5.61 26.53 6.10
C GLU A 30 -4.77 27.36 5.12
N SER A 31 -5.12 28.63 4.89
CA SER A 31 -4.33 29.52 4.04
C SER A 31 -2.91 29.73 4.58
N LYS A 32 -2.72 29.76 5.91
CA LYS A 32 -1.40 29.85 6.54
C LYS A 32 -0.57 28.59 6.30
N LYS A 33 -1.19 27.40 6.23
CA LYS A 33 -0.50 26.14 5.91
C LYS A 33 0.02 26.15 4.46
N LEU A 34 -0.66 26.87 3.58
CA LEU A 34 -0.34 27.02 2.16
C LEU A 34 0.61 28.18 1.84
N SER A 35 1.03 28.96 2.85
CA SER A 35 1.77 30.22 2.69
C SER A 35 3.11 30.13 1.95
N LYS A 36 3.62 28.91 1.73
CA LYS A 36 4.84 28.65 0.93
C LYS A 36 4.62 28.82 -0.57
N ARG A 37 3.39 28.68 -1.04
CA ARG A 37 3.01 28.76 -2.46
C ARG A 37 1.91 29.78 -2.72
N PHE A 38 1.05 30.02 -1.75
CA PHE A 38 -0.17 30.81 -1.90
C PHE A 38 -0.22 31.98 -0.91
N THR A 39 -0.97 33.02 -1.25
CA THR A 39 -1.13 34.22 -0.41
C THR A 39 -2.04 33.91 0.78
N PRO A 40 -1.60 34.14 2.04
CA PRO A 40 -2.45 33.92 3.20
C PRO A 40 -3.69 34.83 3.21
N ILE A 41 -4.82 34.28 3.61
CA ILE A 41 -6.09 35.00 3.69
C ILE A 41 -6.26 35.57 5.10
N ARG A 42 -6.75 36.82 5.18
CA ARG A 42 -7.15 37.46 6.45
C ARG A 42 -8.63 37.26 6.70
N LEU A 43 -9.00 37.14 7.97
CA LEU A 43 -10.38 36.91 8.39
C LEU A 43 -11.29 38.06 7.95
N GLU A 44 -10.84 39.29 8.17
CA GLU A 44 -11.60 40.50 7.85
C GLU A 44 -11.84 40.62 6.34
N SER A 45 -10.83 40.28 5.54
CA SER A 45 -10.93 40.29 4.08
C SER A 45 -11.94 39.26 3.60
N LEU A 46 -11.86 38.01 4.09
CA LEU A 46 -12.80 36.93 3.74
C LEU A 46 -14.25 37.32 4.04
N LEU A 47 -14.51 37.85 5.24
CA LEU A 47 -15.85 38.30 5.64
C LEU A 47 -16.34 39.47 4.78
N ALA A 48 -15.45 40.38 4.39
CA ALA A 48 -15.79 41.48 3.48
C ALA A 48 -16.14 40.98 2.07
N TRP A 49 -15.41 39.99 1.54
CA TRP A 49 -15.69 39.38 0.23
C TRP A 49 -17.02 38.62 0.22
N GLU A 50 -17.28 37.81 1.24
CA GLU A 50 -18.54 37.06 1.39
C GLU A 50 -19.75 37.97 1.63
N ALA A 51 -19.54 39.18 2.15
CA ALA A 51 -20.55 40.22 2.25
C ALA A 51 -20.67 41.09 0.99
N GLY A 52 -19.81 40.87 -0.01
CA GLY A 52 -19.73 41.67 -1.24
C GLY A 52 -19.22 43.10 -1.02
N LYS A 53 -18.60 43.40 0.13
CA LYS A 53 -18.08 44.73 0.49
C LYS A 53 -16.69 45.01 -0.09
N ALA A 54 -15.97 43.97 -0.48
CA ALA A 54 -14.67 44.03 -1.15
C ALA A 54 -14.57 42.90 -2.18
N LEU A 55 -13.50 42.89 -2.98
CA LEU A 55 -13.21 41.84 -3.94
C LEU A 55 -11.83 41.23 -3.64
N PRO A 56 -11.70 39.89 -3.69
CA PRO A 56 -10.39 39.25 -3.64
C PRO A 56 -9.62 39.54 -4.92
N ASP A 57 -8.29 39.54 -4.87
CA ASP A 57 -7.43 39.53 -6.05
C ASP A 57 -7.24 38.10 -6.60
N MET A 58 -6.54 37.97 -7.74
CA MET A 58 -6.31 36.66 -8.36
C MET A 58 -5.51 35.70 -7.48
N ALA A 59 -4.51 36.20 -6.73
CA ALA A 59 -3.68 35.35 -5.87
C ALA A 59 -4.48 34.85 -4.66
N GLU A 60 -5.39 35.69 -4.14
CA GLU A 60 -6.33 35.31 -3.08
C GLU A 60 -7.36 34.29 -3.59
N LEU A 61 -7.87 34.45 -4.82
CA LEU A 61 -8.75 33.46 -5.44
C LEU A 61 -8.06 32.12 -5.69
N GLU A 62 -6.79 32.12 -6.12
CA GLU A 62 -5.98 30.90 -6.24
C GLU A 62 -5.82 30.20 -4.89
N THR A 63 -5.56 30.95 -3.81
CA THR A 63 -5.56 30.37 -2.45
C THR A 63 -6.92 29.75 -2.11
N LEU A 64 -8.02 30.46 -2.39
CA LEU A 64 -9.36 29.98 -2.08
C LEU A 64 -9.74 28.75 -2.93
N SER A 65 -9.31 28.66 -4.19
CA SER A 65 -9.55 27.46 -5.01
C SER A 65 -8.92 26.20 -4.41
N GLU A 66 -7.71 26.32 -3.86
CA GLU A 66 -7.02 25.20 -3.21
C GLU A 66 -7.70 24.80 -1.90
N ILE A 67 -8.16 25.78 -1.11
CA ILE A 67 -8.86 25.50 0.16
C ILE A 67 -10.26 24.92 -0.10
N PHE A 68 -10.97 25.47 -1.10
CA PHE A 68 -12.36 25.11 -1.41
C PHE A 68 -12.51 23.91 -2.34
N LEU A 69 -11.39 23.39 -2.86
CA LEU A 69 -11.35 22.25 -3.79
C LEU A 69 -12.29 22.48 -4.97
N CYS A 70 -12.15 23.63 -5.61
CA CYS A 70 -12.88 23.98 -6.82
C CYS A 70 -12.01 24.81 -7.76
N PRO A 71 -12.21 24.73 -9.08
CA PRO A 71 -11.50 25.58 -10.03
C PRO A 71 -11.71 27.07 -9.73
N VAL A 72 -10.68 27.91 -9.93
CA VAL A 72 -10.79 29.37 -9.78
C VAL A 72 -11.97 29.94 -10.58
N GLY A 73 -12.25 29.35 -11.74
CA GLY A 73 -13.37 29.74 -12.61
C GLY A 73 -14.74 29.70 -11.94
N TYR A 74 -14.91 28.92 -10.86
CA TYR A 74 -16.17 28.86 -10.12
C TYR A 74 -16.55 30.22 -9.54
N PHE A 75 -15.57 30.99 -9.06
CA PHE A 75 -15.83 32.28 -8.42
C PHE A 75 -16.39 33.34 -9.38
N PHE A 76 -16.34 33.07 -10.69
CA PHE A 76 -16.84 33.94 -11.75
C PHE A 76 -18.21 33.51 -12.30
N LEU A 77 -18.80 32.43 -11.79
CA LEU A 77 -20.12 31.99 -12.24
C LEU A 77 -21.23 32.93 -11.75
N ASP A 78 -22.25 33.10 -12.56
CA ASP A 78 -23.39 33.97 -12.24
C ASP A 78 -24.28 33.38 -11.12
N SER A 79 -24.24 32.07 -10.94
CA SER A 79 -25.01 31.36 -9.92
C SER A 79 -24.24 30.13 -9.42
N VAL A 80 -24.62 29.64 -8.25
CA VAL A 80 -24.03 28.43 -7.65
C VAL A 80 -24.11 27.28 -8.65
N PRO A 81 -22.98 26.62 -8.98
CA PRO A 81 -22.99 25.52 -9.92
C PRO A 81 -23.76 24.33 -9.34
N HIS A 82 -24.50 23.64 -10.21
CA HIS A 82 -25.12 22.38 -9.85
C HIS A 82 -24.09 21.26 -9.97
N GLU A 83 -23.46 20.91 -8.85
CA GLU A 83 -22.63 19.70 -8.77
C GLU A 83 -23.51 18.49 -8.46
N GLU A 84 -23.74 17.65 -9.46
CA GLU A 84 -24.12 16.26 -9.19
C GLU A 84 -22.85 15.54 -8.76
N LEU A 85 -22.63 15.43 -7.45
CA LEU A 85 -21.68 14.45 -6.96
C LEU A 85 -22.29 13.07 -7.30
N PRO A 86 -21.60 12.21 -8.08
CA PRO A 86 -22.07 10.84 -8.35
C PRO A 86 -21.95 9.95 -7.10
N LEU A 87 -21.94 10.56 -5.93
CA LEU A 87 -22.19 9.95 -4.65
C LEU A 87 -23.49 10.56 -4.16
N SER A 88 -24.47 9.70 -3.94
CA SER A 88 -25.27 9.98 -2.76
C SER A 88 -24.28 9.87 -1.59
N PHE A 89 -24.05 10.93 -0.82
CA PHE A 89 -23.42 10.80 0.51
C PHE A 89 -24.36 10.05 1.48
N ARG A 90 -25.11 9.07 0.99
CA ARG A 90 -25.81 8.08 1.79
C ARG A 90 -24.72 7.29 2.48
N GLY A 91 -24.46 7.71 3.71
CA GLY A 91 -23.74 6.87 4.64
C GLY A 91 -22.49 7.38 5.31
N LEU A 92 -22.39 8.67 5.47
CA LEU A 92 -21.66 9.08 6.64
C LEU A 92 -22.52 8.74 7.87
N ALA A 93 -21.91 8.30 8.97
CA ALA A 93 -22.60 8.01 10.23
C ALA A 93 -23.43 9.20 10.77
N LYS A 94 -23.31 10.37 10.11
CA LYS A 94 -24.03 11.59 10.37
C LYS A 94 -24.31 12.35 9.06
N PRO A 95 -25.39 13.16 8.96
CA PRO A 95 -25.72 13.95 7.76
C PRO A 95 -24.58 14.87 7.33
N GLU A 96 -24.43 15.15 6.03
CA GLU A 96 -23.33 15.91 5.39
C GLU A 96 -22.82 17.10 6.24
N LYS A 97 -23.73 17.91 6.77
CA LYS A 97 -23.45 19.11 7.60
C LYS A 97 -22.80 18.85 8.98
N SER A 98 -22.58 17.60 9.35
CA SER A 98 -22.06 17.22 10.67
C SER A 98 -20.70 16.52 10.61
N LEU A 99 -20.15 16.32 9.41
CA LEU A 99 -18.75 15.96 9.23
C LEU A 99 -17.83 17.14 9.54
N SER A 100 -16.63 16.84 10.04
CA SER A 100 -15.56 17.81 10.09
C SER A 100 -15.13 18.29 8.69
N SER A 101 -14.63 19.51 8.63
CA SER A 101 -14.11 20.11 7.40
C SER A 101 -12.92 19.34 6.79
N LEU A 102 -12.15 18.63 7.62
CA LEU A 102 -11.11 17.73 7.13
C LEU A 102 -11.72 16.56 6.35
N THR A 103 -12.65 15.83 6.95
CA THR A 103 -13.25 14.65 6.33
C THR A 103 -13.92 15.01 5.01
N GLN A 104 -14.67 16.12 4.96
CA GLN A 104 -15.31 16.57 3.73
C GLN A 104 -14.31 16.89 2.61
N ARG A 105 -13.22 17.61 2.93
CA ARG A 105 -12.15 17.88 1.96
C ARG A 105 -11.47 16.61 1.47
N THR A 106 -11.16 15.69 2.39
CA THR A 106 -10.50 14.43 2.05
C THR A 106 -11.38 13.54 1.15
N VAL A 107 -12.67 13.41 1.44
CA VAL A 107 -13.59 12.62 0.60
C VAL A 107 -13.71 13.23 -0.81
N ARG A 108 -13.77 14.56 -0.92
CA ARG A 108 -13.78 15.24 -2.23
C ARG A 108 -12.48 15.00 -3.00
N ARG A 109 -11.32 15.09 -2.35
CA ARG A 109 -10.04 14.77 -2.98
C ARG A 109 -9.96 13.31 -3.43
N PHE A 110 -10.49 12.38 -2.63
CA PHE A 110 -10.58 10.98 -2.99
C PHE A 110 -11.42 10.76 -4.26
N LEU A 111 -12.56 11.44 -4.38
CA LEU A 111 -13.41 11.39 -5.59
C LEU A 111 -12.72 11.95 -6.82
N GLU A 112 -12.10 13.12 -6.69
CA GLU A 112 -11.36 13.77 -7.76
C GLU A 112 -10.24 12.85 -8.28
N LEU A 113 -9.48 12.22 -7.39
CA LEU A 113 -8.46 11.23 -7.75
C LEU A 113 -9.06 9.99 -8.41
N ALA A 114 -10.21 9.49 -7.93
CA ALA A 114 -10.88 8.34 -8.53
C ALA A 114 -11.35 8.64 -9.96
N GLN A 115 -12.06 9.76 -10.16
CA GLN A 115 -12.52 10.22 -11.48
C GLN A 115 -11.35 10.43 -12.44
N TRP A 116 -10.28 11.09 -11.97
CA TRP A 116 -9.09 11.29 -12.78
C TRP A 116 -8.36 9.98 -13.11
N THR A 117 -8.33 9.01 -12.18
CA THR A 117 -7.79 7.67 -12.42
C THR A 117 -8.55 6.98 -13.55
N LEU A 118 -9.88 7.08 -13.56
CA LEU A 118 -10.71 6.52 -14.63
C LEU A 118 -10.51 7.22 -15.97
N ALA A 119 -10.47 8.55 -15.98
CA ALA A 119 -10.14 9.31 -17.19
C ALA A 119 -8.78 8.87 -17.74
N THR A 120 -7.77 8.73 -16.87
CA THR A 120 -6.44 8.25 -17.25
C THR A 120 -6.49 6.83 -17.82
N LEU A 121 -7.24 5.91 -17.23
CA LEU A 121 -7.42 4.54 -17.78
C LEU A 121 -8.05 4.57 -19.18
N LYS A 122 -9.11 5.36 -19.36
CA LYS A 122 -9.83 5.50 -20.63
C LYS A 122 -8.95 6.12 -21.71
N ASP A 123 -8.30 7.24 -21.40
CA ASP A 123 -7.47 7.99 -22.34
C ASP A 123 -6.24 7.19 -22.78
N THR A 124 -5.65 6.40 -21.86
CA THR A 124 -4.46 5.60 -22.15
C THR A 124 -4.78 4.22 -22.73
N GLY A 125 -6.04 3.79 -22.67
CA GLY A 125 -6.46 2.45 -23.09
C GLY A 125 -5.82 1.30 -22.29
N GLN A 126 -5.20 1.59 -21.14
CA GLN A 126 -4.52 0.58 -20.35
C GLN A 126 -5.52 -0.41 -19.75
N ARG A 127 -5.24 -1.71 -19.94
CA ARG A 127 -6.04 -2.76 -19.33
C ARG A 127 -5.81 -2.80 -17.83
N PHE A 128 -6.89 -2.64 -17.07
CA PHE A 128 -6.94 -2.83 -15.63
C PHE A 128 -8.02 -3.85 -15.31
N GLU A 129 -7.61 -5.03 -14.84
CA GLU A 129 -8.51 -6.15 -14.58
C GLU A 129 -9.11 -6.05 -13.18
N VAL A 130 -10.42 -5.88 -13.11
CA VAL A 130 -11.20 -5.95 -11.86
C VAL A 130 -11.64 -7.40 -11.65
N LYS A 131 -11.22 -8.01 -10.54
CA LYS A 131 -11.45 -9.44 -10.22
C LYS A 131 -12.51 -9.67 -9.16
N ILE A 132 -13.15 -8.61 -8.68
CA ILE A 132 -14.28 -8.66 -7.76
C ILE A 132 -15.52 -8.13 -8.47
N ARG A 133 -16.70 -8.46 -7.96
CA ARG A 133 -17.96 -7.92 -8.48
C ARG A 133 -18.82 -7.37 -7.34
N PRO A 134 -19.65 -6.35 -7.59
CA PRO A 134 -20.75 -6.07 -6.68
C PRO A 134 -21.65 -7.32 -6.57
N ASP A 135 -22.35 -7.48 -5.45
CA ASP A 135 -23.20 -8.64 -5.15
C ASP A 135 -22.49 -10.02 -5.20
N GLU A 136 -21.15 -10.08 -5.15
CA GLU A 136 -20.39 -11.34 -5.07
C GLU A 136 -20.69 -12.09 -3.77
N ALA A 137 -21.03 -11.36 -2.70
CA ALA A 137 -21.46 -11.91 -1.42
C ALA A 137 -22.79 -11.31 -0.95
N THR A 138 -23.69 -12.16 -0.45
CA THR A 138 -24.98 -11.70 0.10
C THR A 138 -24.94 -11.58 1.63
N PRO A 139 -25.47 -10.49 2.24
CA PRO A 139 -25.47 -10.30 3.70
C PRO A 139 -26.31 -11.28 4.55
N ARG A 140 -26.75 -12.42 4.00
CA ARG A 140 -27.67 -13.35 4.67
C ARG A 140 -27.25 -14.80 4.48
N THR A 141 -26.19 -15.25 5.13
CA THR A 141 -25.92 -16.69 5.18
C THR A 141 -25.19 -17.12 6.45
N SER A 142 -25.50 -18.34 6.85
CA SER A 142 -24.75 -19.23 7.74
C SER A 142 -23.29 -19.48 7.31
N ASP A 143 -22.85 -18.89 6.19
CA ASP A 143 -21.68 -19.33 5.41
C ASP A 143 -20.53 -18.29 5.43
N LEU A 144 -20.58 -17.30 6.35
CA LEU A 144 -19.56 -16.25 6.44
C LEU A 144 -18.15 -16.77 6.76
N ASP A 145 -18.04 -17.83 7.57
CA ASP A 145 -16.73 -18.43 7.84
C ASP A 145 -16.17 -19.16 6.61
N ASP A 146 -17.04 -19.74 5.76
CA ASP A 146 -16.63 -20.38 4.51
C ASP A 146 -16.16 -19.33 3.49
N LEU A 147 -16.91 -18.22 3.34
CA LEU A 147 -16.48 -17.09 2.52
C LEU A 147 -15.17 -16.47 3.05
N ALA A 148 -15.03 -16.29 4.36
CA ALA A 148 -13.80 -15.81 4.96
C ALA A 148 -12.61 -16.75 4.66
N LYS A 149 -12.85 -18.06 4.70
CA LYS A 149 -11.86 -19.08 4.36
C LYS A 149 -11.46 -19.01 2.89
N GLU A 150 -12.42 -18.93 1.97
CA GLU A 150 -12.17 -18.78 0.53
C GLU A 150 -11.34 -17.53 0.24
N LEU A 151 -11.72 -16.38 0.82
CA LEU A 151 -10.97 -15.13 0.64
C LEU A 151 -9.56 -15.23 1.23
N ARG A 152 -9.38 -15.89 2.38
CA ARG A 152 -8.04 -16.14 2.94
C ARG A 152 -7.18 -16.99 2.01
N GLU A 153 -7.75 -18.04 1.42
CA GLU A 153 -7.06 -18.90 0.46
C GLU A 153 -6.69 -18.11 -0.81
N ARG A 154 -7.64 -17.33 -1.35
CA ARG A 154 -7.44 -16.43 -2.49
C ARG A 154 -6.33 -15.42 -2.24
N PHE A 155 -6.27 -14.82 -1.06
CA PHE A 155 -5.20 -13.89 -0.69
C PHE A 155 -3.87 -14.58 -0.35
N GLY A 156 -3.87 -15.89 -0.10
CA GLY A 156 -2.70 -16.64 0.38
C GLY A 156 -2.34 -16.31 1.85
N TRP A 157 -3.34 -15.99 2.68
CA TRP A 157 -3.14 -15.67 4.08
C TRP A 157 -2.99 -16.93 4.94
N THR A 158 -1.76 -17.47 5.01
CA THR A 158 -1.44 -18.69 5.77
C THR A 158 -0.70 -18.43 7.08
N ALA A 159 -0.52 -19.48 7.88
CA ALA A 159 0.33 -19.44 9.07
C ALA A 159 1.81 -19.17 8.71
N GLU A 160 2.31 -19.74 7.61
CA GLU A 160 3.66 -19.46 7.10
C GLU A 160 3.80 -17.98 6.73
N GLN A 161 2.83 -17.44 5.99
CA GLN A 161 2.86 -16.04 5.58
C GLN A 161 2.89 -15.10 6.80
N ARG A 162 2.09 -15.37 7.84
CA ARG A 162 2.14 -14.63 9.11
C ARG A 162 3.49 -14.73 9.82
N LYS A 163 4.15 -15.89 9.77
CA LYS A 163 5.52 -16.07 10.32
C LYS A 163 6.55 -15.26 9.53
N MET A 164 6.43 -15.19 8.20
CA MET A 164 7.34 -14.42 7.34
C MET A 164 7.32 -12.92 7.63
N LEU A 165 6.19 -12.40 8.12
CA LEU A 165 6.03 -10.99 8.50
C LEU A 165 6.73 -10.62 9.82
N LYS A 166 7.29 -11.60 10.56
CA LYS A 166 8.20 -11.42 11.72
C LYS A 166 7.79 -10.34 12.73
N GLY A 167 6.53 -10.27 13.12
CA GLY A 167 6.13 -9.29 14.13
C GLY A 167 5.75 -7.91 13.59
N ASN A 168 5.93 -7.65 12.28
CA ASN A 168 5.85 -6.30 11.73
C ASN A 168 4.45 -5.97 11.18
N ALA A 169 3.65 -5.26 11.99
CA ALA A 169 2.29 -4.86 11.61
C ALA A 169 2.25 -3.94 10.38
N GLN A 170 3.24 -3.07 10.16
CA GLN A 170 3.30 -2.22 8.95
C GLN A 170 3.60 -3.06 7.69
N ALA A 171 4.43 -4.09 7.81
CA ALA A 171 4.65 -5.04 6.73
C ALA A 171 3.38 -5.84 6.42
N ALA A 172 2.65 -6.27 7.46
CA ALA A 172 1.37 -6.95 7.30
C ALA A 172 0.34 -6.06 6.59
N TYR A 173 0.24 -4.78 6.97
CA TYR A 173 -0.67 -3.85 6.30
C TYR A 173 -0.34 -3.65 4.82
N ARG A 174 0.94 -3.42 4.49
CA ARG A 174 1.37 -3.32 3.09
C ARG A 174 1.08 -4.59 2.29
N TRP A 175 1.22 -5.76 2.93
CA TRP A 175 0.90 -7.04 2.30
C TRP A 175 -0.60 -7.14 1.97
N TRP A 176 -1.45 -6.85 2.96
CA TRP A 176 -2.91 -6.86 2.77
C TRP A 176 -3.36 -5.88 1.70
N ARG A 177 -2.85 -4.65 1.73
CA ARG A 177 -3.14 -3.64 0.72
C ARG A 177 -2.78 -4.12 -0.68
N ARG A 178 -1.58 -4.70 -0.87
CA ARG A 178 -1.19 -5.27 -2.18
C ARG A 178 -2.15 -6.37 -2.62
N LYS A 179 -2.56 -7.24 -1.72
CA LYS A 179 -3.49 -8.34 -2.03
C LYS A 179 -4.88 -7.88 -2.42
N VAL A 180 -5.38 -6.83 -1.78
CA VAL A 180 -6.62 -6.15 -2.17
C VAL A 180 -6.45 -5.48 -3.54
N GLU A 181 -5.35 -4.75 -3.75
CA GLU A 181 -5.10 -4.08 -5.03
C GLU A 181 -4.87 -5.06 -6.20
N GLU A 182 -4.30 -6.25 -5.95
CA GLU A 182 -4.16 -7.36 -6.91
C GLU A 182 -5.50 -7.93 -7.40
N CYS A 183 -6.59 -7.65 -6.66
CA CYS A 183 -7.97 -7.95 -7.07
C CYS A 183 -8.58 -6.87 -7.98
N GLY A 184 -7.79 -5.87 -8.38
CA GLY A 184 -8.24 -4.77 -9.24
C GLY A 184 -8.97 -3.69 -8.46
N VAL A 185 -8.51 -3.41 -7.23
CA VAL A 185 -9.02 -2.31 -6.40
C VAL A 185 -7.99 -1.19 -6.33
N PHE A 186 -8.43 0.06 -6.42
CA PHE A 186 -7.57 1.20 -6.12
C PHE A 186 -7.67 1.57 -4.64
N CYS A 187 -6.56 1.48 -3.89
CA CYS A 187 -6.55 1.83 -2.47
C CYS A 187 -5.79 3.14 -2.25
N PHE A 188 -6.37 4.08 -1.51
CA PHE A 188 -5.79 5.37 -1.14
C PHE A 188 -5.67 5.47 0.38
N GLU A 189 -4.71 6.27 0.85
CA GLU A 189 -4.54 6.59 2.26
C GLU A 189 -4.53 8.11 2.45
N MET A 190 -5.56 8.66 3.09
CA MET A 190 -5.66 10.10 3.36
C MET A 190 -6.10 10.36 4.80
N ALA A 191 -5.91 11.59 5.29
CA ALA A 191 -6.25 11.92 6.67
C ALA A 191 -7.77 12.15 6.79
N LEU A 192 -8.43 11.32 7.60
CA LEU A 192 -9.83 11.48 7.96
C LEU A 192 -9.94 11.83 9.45
N ASP A 193 -10.99 12.54 9.85
CA ASP A 193 -11.28 12.67 11.27
C ASP A 193 -11.81 11.35 11.79
N SER A 194 -11.16 10.80 12.82
CA SER A 194 -11.52 9.49 13.37
C SER A 194 -12.90 9.48 14.02
N LYS A 195 -13.49 10.65 14.33
CA LYS A 195 -14.87 10.79 14.82
C LYS A 195 -15.91 10.67 13.70
N ASP A 196 -15.47 10.86 12.45
CA ASP A 196 -16.32 10.86 11.28
C ASP A 196 -16.25 9.52 10.55
N ALA A 197 -15.03 9.08 10.20
CA ALA A 197 -14.79 7.88 9.42
C ALA A 197 -13.37 7.33 9.62
N ARG A 198 -13.23 5.99 9.52
CA ARG A 198 -11.93 5.31 9.48
C ARG A 198 -11.53 4.88 8.07
N GLY A 199 -12.51 4.67 7.19
CA GLY A 199 -12.31 4.32 5.80
C GLY A 199 -13.53 4.71 4.97
N ALA A 200 -13.43 4.50 3.67
CA ALA A 200 -14.53 4.58 2.75
C ALA A 200 -14.27 3.67 1.52
N SER A 201 -15.31 3.22 0.81
CA SER A 201 -15.21 2.43 -0.40
C SER A 201 -16.34 2.75 -1.38
N MET A 202 -16.04 2.75 -2.67
CA MET A 202 -17.03 3.03 -3.70
C MET A 202 -16.74 2.30 -5.01
N TRP A 203 -17.80 2.07 -5.78
CA TRP A 203 -17.72 1.70 -7.18
C TRP A 203 -17.95 2.94 -8.04
N LEU A 204 -17.08 3.17 -9.03
CA LEU A 204 -17.23 4.23 -10.01
C LEU A 204 -17.01 3.63 -11.40
N GLU A 205 -18.06 3.65 -12.24
CA GLU A 205 -18.05 3.07 -13.60
C GLU A 205 -17.38 1.68 -13.68
N ASP A 206 -17.79 0.75 -12.82
CA ASP A 206 -17.25 -0.63 -12.72
C ASP A 206 -15.83 -0.78 -12.15
N TYR A 207 -15.23 0.29 -11.62
CA TYR A 207 -13.94 0.22 -10.92
C TYR A 207 -14.11 0.46 -9.42
N PRO A 208 -13.55 -0.41 -8.56
CA PRO A 208 -13.64 -0.27 -7.12
C PRO A 208 -12.50 0.56 -6.52
N PHE A 209 -12.86 1.42 -5.57
CA PHE A 209 -11.96 2.33 -4.87
C PHE A 209 -12.13 2.17 -3.35
N ILE A 210 -11.03 2.16 -2.60
CA ILE A 210 -11.00 2.19 -1.15
C ILE A 210 -10.16 3.38 -0.69
N LEU A 211 -10.62 4.06 0.34
CA LEU A 211 -9.91 5.05 1.13
C LEU A 211 -9.73 4.52 2.55
N VAL A 212 -8.51 4.59 3.09
CA VAL A 212 -8.20 4.25 4.49
C VAL A 212 -7.63 5.48 5.19
N ASN A 213 -8.02 5.69 6.45
CA ASN A 213 -7.45 6.76 7.26
C ASN A 213 -5.97 6.45 7.59
N HIS A 214 -5.06 7.37 7.26
CA HIS A 214 -3.64 7.21 7.58
C HIS A 214 -3.18 8.01 8.82
N ARG A 215 -4.07 8.77 9.48
CA ARG A 215 -3.66 9.52 10.68
C ARG A 215 -2.99 8.57 11.68
N ASP A 216 -1.87 9.01 12.25
CA ASP A 216 -0.98 8.30 13.21
C ASP A 216 -1.70 7.68 14.44
N ILE A 217 -3.00 7.91 14.57
CA ILE A 217 -3.90 7.42 15.62
C ILE A 217 -4.25 5.94 15.38
N GLU A 218 -4.35 5.50 14.12
CA GLU A 218 -4.73 4.12 13.81
C GLU A 218 -3.50 3.21 13.73
N SER A 219 -3.44 2.19 14.59
CA SER A 219 -2.38 1.19 14.49
C SER A 219 -2.41 0.53 13.12
N ALA A 220 -1.27 0.07 12.60
CA ALA A 220 -1.25 -0.67 11.33
C ALA A 220 -2.23 -1.85 11.32
N THR A 221 -2.49 -2.47 12.47
CA THR A 221 -3.52 -3.52 12.62
C THR A 221 -4.96 -3.01 12.55
N GLY A 222 -5.25 -1.78 12.97
CA GLY A 222 -6.56 -1.14 12.77
C GLY A 222 -6.79 -0.85 11.30
N ARG A 223 -5.79 -0.27 10.61
CA ARG A 223 -5.86 -0.04 9.16
C ARG A 223 -6.04 -1.33 8.34
N ILE A 224 -5.47 -2.46 8.78
CA ILE A 224 -5.75 -3.78 8.17
C ILE A 224 -7.23 -4.13 8.29
N PHE A 225 -7.81 -3.99 9.50
CA PHE A 225 -9.22 -4.27 9.73
C PHE A 225 -10.11 -3.36 8.88
N THR A 226 -9.86 -2.06 8.90
CA THR A 226 -10.58 -1.06 8.09
C THR A 226 -10.49 -1.40 6.61
N LEU A 227 -9.29 -1.68 6.07
CA LEU A 227 -9.13 -2.07 4.66
C LEU A 227 -9.98 -3.29 4.27
N LEU A 228 -10.00 -4.32 5.10
CA LEU A 228 -10.76 -5.55 4.83
C LEU A 228 -12.27 -5.36 5.04
N HIS A 229 -12.66 -4.48 5.96
CA HIS A 229 -14.03 -4.05 6.17
C HIS A 229 -14.57 -3.32 4.94
N GLU A 230 -13.82 -2.34 4.42
CA GLU A 230 -14.16 -1.66 3.17
C GLU A 230 -14.18 -2.60 1.95
N PHE A 231 -13.26 -3.58 1.90
CA PHE A 231 -13.30 -4.61 0.88
C PHE A 231 -14.58 -5.46 0.95
N ALA A 232 -15.04 -5.81 2.17
CA ALA A 232 -16.29 -6.53 2.37
C ALA A 232 -17.50 -5.73 1.89
N HIS A 233 -17.50 -4.40 2.06
CA HIS A 233 -18.52 -3.52 1.48
C HIS A 233 -18.51 -3.56 -0.05
N LEU A 234 -17.34 -3.52 -0.70
CA LEU A 234 -17.27 -3.57 -2.17
C LEU A 234 -17.89 -4.84 -2.76
N ILE A 235 -17.64 -6.00 -2.16
CA ILE A 235 -18.13 -7.30 -2.67
C ILE A 235 -19.59 -7.59 -2.31
N SER A 236 -20.15 -6.87 -1.34
CA SER A 236 -21.57 -7.01 -0.92
C SER A 236 -22.46 -5.86 -1.39
N ALA A 237 -21.87 -4.82 -1.99
CA ALA A 237 -22.61 -3.71 -2.58
C ALA A 237 -23.54 -4.19 -3.68
N LYS A 238 -24.76 -3.66 -3.70
CA LYS A 238 -25.73 -3.92 -4.78
C LYS A 238 -25.36 -3.19 -6.05
N HIS A 239 -25.43 -3.86 -7.20
CA HIS A 239 -25.24 -3.23 -8.51
C HIS A 239 -26.10 -1.97 -8.67
N GLY A 240 -25.48 -0.86 -9.07
CA GLY A 240 -26.16 0.43 -9.27
C GLY A 240 -26.44 1.22 -7.98
N VAL A 241 -26.12 0.69 -6.80
CA VAL A 241 -26.08 1.46 -5.55
C VAL A 241 -24.65 1.95 -5.37
N VAL A 242 -24.41 3.21 -5.77
CA VAL A 242 -23.18 3.90 -5.40
C VAL A 242 -23.27 4.21 -3.91
N CYS A 243 -22.76 3.24 -3.15
CA CYS A 243 -22.54 3.20 -1.71
C CYS A 243 -23.79 3.12 -0.82
N ASP A 244 -23.77 2.06 -0.01
CA ASP A 244 -24.45 1.99 1.27
C ASP A 244 -23.39 2.30 2.33
N PHE A 245 -22.98 3.58 2.43
CA PHE A 245 -22.08 3.94 3.53
C PHE A 245 -22.87 3.97 4.86
N GLU A 246 -24.20 3.90 4.82
CA GLU A 246 -24.98 4.06 6.02
C GLU A 246 -24.84 2.76 6.80
N GLY A 247 -24.34 2.85 8.02
CA GLY A 247 -24.73 1.92 9.08
C GLY A 247 -26.24 1.95 9.39
N THR A 248 -27.11 2.44 8.48
CA THR A 248 -28.57 2.38 8.56
C THR A 248 -29.12 1.06 8.03
N ASP A 249 -28.34 0.30 7.27
CA ASP A 249 -28.49 -1.16 7.26
C ASP A 249 -27.49 -1.79 8.25
N PRO A 250 -27.90 -1.95 9.54
CA PRO A 250 -27.13 -2.70 10.52
C PRO A 250 -26.66 -4.07 10.02
N SER A 251 -27.32 -4.66 9.01
CA SER A 251 -26.92 -5.94 8.46
C SER A 251 -25.67 -5.85 7.57
N ALA A 252 -25.49 -4.79 6.79
CA ALA A 252 -24.30 -4.58 5.95
C ALA A 252 -23.05 -4.32 6.80
N GLU A 253 -23.16 -3.46 7.81
CA GLU A 253 -22.08 -3.20 8.80
C GLU A 253 -21.73 -4.46 9.60
N THR A 254 -22.73 -5.21 10.04
CA THR A 254 -22.50 -6.46 10.75
C THR A 254 -21.83 -7.49 9.84
N PHE A 255 -22.26 -7.59 8.58
CA PHE A 255 -21.62 -8.43 7.57
C PHE A 255 -20.14 -8.06 7.38
N ALA A 256 -19.83 -6.78 7.11
CA ALA A 256 -18.47 -6.32 6.86
C ALA A 256 -17.55 -6.53 8.06
N ASN A 257 -18.04 -6.21 9.27
CA ASN A 257 -17.31 -6.46 10.52
C ASN A 257 -16.99 -7.94 10.72
N ARG A 258 -17.98 -8.82 10.56
CA ARG A 258 -17.83 -10.27 10.75
C ARG A 258 -16.92 -10.89 9.70
N LEU A 259 -17.08 -10.51 8.43
CA LEU A 259 -16.25 -11.01 7.34
C LEU A 259 -14.79 -10.58 7.49
N ALA A 260 -14.52 -9.29 7.75
CA ALA A 260 -13.17 -8.79 7.97
C ALA A 260 -12.49 -9.47 9.18
N ALA A 261 -13.24 -9.67 10.28
CA ALA A 261 -12.74 -10.37 11.44
C ALA A 261 -12.42 -11.85 11.15
N GLY A 262 -13.30 -12.55 10.43
CA GLY A 262 -13.13 -13.94 10.02
C GLY A 262 -11.95 -14.14 9.06
N ILE A 263 -11.73 -13.21 8.12
CA ILE A 263 -10.57 -13.23 7.21
C ILE A 263 -9.26 -13.13 8.01
N LEU A 264 -9.22 -12.34 9.09
CA LEU A 264 -8.01 -12.18 9.89
C LEU A 264 -7.78 -13.35 10.86
N VAL A 265 -8.84 -13.81 11.53
CA VAL A 265 -8.76 -14.82 12.59
C VAL A 265 -9.93 -15.81 12.49
N THR A 266 -9.64 -17.08 12.21
CA THR A 266 -10.68 -18.12 12.14
C THR A 266 -11.23 -18.47 13.54
N ARG A 267 -12.37 -19.17 13.60
CA ARG A 267 -12.99 -19.56 14.88
C ARG A 267 -12.07 -20.52 15.63
N GLU A 268 -11.47 -21.45 14.90
CA GLU A 268 -10.54 -22.44 15.42
C GLU A 268 -9.28 -21.77 15.96
N GLU A 269 -8.74 -20.78 15.24
CA GLU A 269 -7.56 -20.03 15.63
C GLU A 269 -7.77 -19.29 16.95
N ILE A 270 -8.87 -18.54 17.09
CA ILE A 270 -9.14 -17.78 18.31
C ILE A 270 -9.46 -18.71 19.49
N VAL A 271 -10.23 -19.78 19.28
CA VAL A 271 -10.54 -20.76 20.34
C VAL A 271 -9.26 -21.44 20.83
N ALA A 272 -8.38 -21.88 19.93
CA ALA A 272 -7.10 -22.49 20.32
C ALA A 272 -6.23 -21.50 21.12
N CYS A 273 -6.17 -20.24 20.70
CA CYS A 273 -5.44 -19.19 21.40
C CYS A 273 -5.99 -18.92 22.81
N LEU A 274 -7.31 -18.84 22.96
CA LEU A 274 -7.97 -18.63 24.25
C LEU A 274 -7.76 -19.81 25.19
N ARG A 275 -7.87 -21.06 24.69
CA ARG A 275 -7.59 -22.27 25.48
C ARG A 275 -6.14 -22.32 25.97
N GLN A 276 -5.17 -21.98 25.11
CA GLN A 276 -3.76 -21.90 25.50
C GLN A 276 -3.48 -20.82 26.56
N LEU A 277 -4.30 -19.76 26.62
CA LEU A 277 -4.20 -18.74 27.66
C LEU A 277 -4.93 -19.11 28.95
N GLY A 278 -5.78 -20.15 28.95
CA GLY A 278 -6.70 -20.44 30.05
C GLY A 278 -7.90 -19.47 30.12
N GLU A 279 -8.23 -18.82 29.00
CA GLU A 279 -9.18 -17.70 28.93
C GLU A 279 -10.41 -18.04 28.08
N TYR A 280 -10.63 -19.34 27.80
CA TYR A 280 -11.79 -19.83 27.03
C TYR A 280 -13.02 -20.01 27.94
N ALA A 281 -13.61 -18.90 28.34
CA ALA A 281 -14.83 -18.86 29.13
C ALA A 281 -15.63 -17.58 28.81
N TYR A 282 -16.95 -17.63 29.01
CA TYR A 282 -17.80 -16.45 28.94
C TYR A 282 -17.38 -15.41 29.98
N ARG A 283 -17.39 -14.13 29.58
CA ARG A 283 -17.14 -13.00 30.49
C ARG A 283 -18.06 -11.84 30.14
N GLU A 284 -18.65 -11.26 31.17
CA GLU A 284 -19.42 -10.00 31.07
C GLU A 284 -18.54 -8.83 30.60
N ASP A 285 -17.30 -8.75 31.11
CA ASP A 285 -16.33 -7.73 30.70
C ASP A 285 -15.01 -8.36 30.26
N TRP A 286 -14.52 -7.89 29.11
CA TRP A 286 -13.24 -8.27 28.53
C TRP A 286 -12.23 -7.13 28.71
N PRO A 287 -11.23 -7.26 29.61
CA PRO A 287 -10.25 -6.22 29.85
C PRO A 287 -9.34 -5.96 28.64
N ASP A 288 -9.00 -4.68 28.40
CA ASP A 288 -8.10 -4.27 27.31
C ASP A 288 -6.76 -5.00 27.34
N THR A 289 -6.24 -5.32 28.52
CA THR A 289 -4.99 -6.06 28.72
C THR A 289 -5.07 -7.50 28.20
N LEU A 290 -6.23 -8.15 28.33
CA LEU A 290 -6.47 -9.49 27.82
C LEU A 290 -6.68 -9.47 26.29
N LEU A 291 -7.46 -8.51 25.79
CA LEU A 291 -7.62 -8.27 24.34
C LEU A 291 -6.25 -8.04 23.67
N ASP A 292 -5.36 -7.30 24.33
CA ASP A 292 -4.00 -7.08 23.84
C ASP A 292 -3.14 -8.35 23.82
N LYS A 293 -3.31 -9.28 24.77
CA LYS A 293 -2.62 -10.58 24.74
C LYS A 293 -3.07 -11.41 23.55
N VAL A 294 -4.37 -11.45 23.27
CA VAL A 294 -4.94 -12.23 22.16
C VAL A 294 -4.52 -11.62 20.81
N LYS A 295 -4.73 -10.31 20.62
CA LYS A 295 -4.52 -9.66 19.31
C LYS A 295 -3.08 -9.76 18.81
N ARG A 296 -2.09 -9.74 19.72
CA ARG A 296 -0.65 -9.82 19.41
C ARG A 296 -0.28 -11.10 18.66
N ARG A 297 -1.02 -12.20 18.84
CA ARG A 297 -0.75 -13.47 18.15
C ARG A 297 -1.20 -13.48 16.68
N PHE A 298 -2.09 -12.57 16.29
CA PHE A 298 -2.77 -12.62 14.99
C PHE A 298 -2.54 -11.39 14.10
N TYR A 299 -1.72 -10.42 14.53
CA TYR A 299 -1.53 -9.14 13.82
C TYR A 299 -2.84 -8.37 13.61
N THR A 300 -3.71 -8.40 14.61
CA THR A 300 -5.05 -7.84 14.48
C THR A 300 -5.33 -6.73 15.49
N SER A 301 -6.46 -6.05 15.35
CA SER A 301 -6.92 -4.99 16.25
C SER A 301 -7.70 -5.57 17.44
N ARG A 302 -8.05 -4.72 18.42
CA ARG A 302 -8.96 -5.14 19.50
C ARG A 302 -10.38 -5.35 18.97
N ASP A 303 -10.76 -4.60 17.92
CA ASP A 303 -12.05 -4.72 17.23
C ASP A 303 -12.28 -6.17 16.78
N VAL A 304 -11.32 -6.75 16.05
CA VAL A 304 -11.42 -8.13 15.54
C VAL A 304 -11.55 -9.14 16.67
N VAL A 305 -10.78 -9.00 17.75
CA VAL A 305 -10.88 -9.92 18.88
C VAL A 305 -12.27 -9.85 19.51
N LEU A 306 -12.81 -8.66 19.75
CA LEU A 306 -14.15 -8.51 20.33
C LEU A 306 -15.25 -9.05 19.41
N ILE A 307 -15.19 -8.76 18.10
CA ILE A 307 -16.15 -9.30 17.13
C ILE A 307 -16.16 -10.83 17.20
N ARG A 308 -14.99 -11.48 17.19
CA ARG A 308 -14.90 -12.94 17.28
C ARG A 308 -15.36 -13.49 18.64
N LEU A 309 -15.15 -12.77 19.74
CA LEU A 309 -15.64 -13.16 21.06
C LEU A 309 -17.18 -13.11 21.14
N GLU A 310 -17.80 -12.07 20.59
CA GLU A 310 -19.26 -11.97 20.48
C GLU A 310 -19.84 -13.10 19.63
N GLU A 311 -19.24 -13.37 18.46
CA GLU A 311 -19.68 -14.47 17.57
C GLU A 311 -19.58 -15.86 18.19
N LEU A 312 -18.65 -16.05 19.14
CA LEU A 312 -18.49 -17.29 19.89
C LEU A 312 -19.38 -17.36 21.13
N GLY A 313 -20.14 -16.30 21.43
CA GLY A 313 -20.93 -16.20 22.66
C GLY A 313 -20.07 -16.15 23.93
N LEU A 314 -18.82 -15.67 23.83
CA LEU A 314 -17.91 -15.50 24.96
C LEU A 314 -17.93 -14.07 25.55
N ALA A 315 -18.58 -13.14 24.85
CA ALA A 315 -18.87 -11.78 25.30
C ALA A 315 -20.35 -11.46 25.05
N PRO A 316 -20.98 -10.58 25.86
CA PRO A 316 -22.33 -10.09 25.61
C PRO A 316 -22.49 -9.48 24.21
N ALA A 317 -23.70 -9.58 23.65
CA ALA A 317 -23.98 -8.93 22.37
C ALA A 317 -23.89 -7.40 22.50
N GLY A 318 -23.08 -6.76 21.64
CA GLY A 318 -22.91 -5.31 21.63
C GLY A 318 -21.73 -4.79 22.46
N THR A 319 -20.99 -5.66 23.16
CA THR A 319 -19.72 -5.33 23.81
C THR A 319 -18.73 -4.64 22.87
N TYR A 320 -18.61 -5.07 21.61
CA TYR A 320 -17.76 -4.43 20.60
C TYR A 320 -18.17 -2.97 20.39
N ARG A 321 -19.46 -2.71 20.14
CA ARG A 321 -19.99 -1.34 19.91
C ARG A 321 -19.82 -0.45 21.14
N GLN A 322 -19.92 -1.01 22.34
CA GLN A 322 -19.67 -0.29 23.58
C GLN A 322 -18.18 0.06 23.74
N LYS A 323 -17.29 -0.94 23.70
CA LYS A 323 -15.84 -0.75 23.85
C LYS A 323 -15.27 0.16 22.76
N LYS A 324 -15.80 0.10 21.53
CA LYS A 324 -15.41 1.00 20.43
C LYS A 324 -15.63 2.46 20.81
N ARG A 325 -16.82 2.81 21.33
CA ARG A 325 -17.12 4.16 21.82
C ARG A 325 -16.18 4.57 22.96
N GLU A 326 -15.99 3.69 23.95
CA GLU A 326 -15.08 3.96 25.08
C GLU A 326 -13.62 4.18 24.63
N TRP A 327 -13.16 3.46 23.61
CA TRP A 327 -11.83 3.68 23.03
C TRP A 327 -11.77 5.03 22.33
N GLU A 328 -12.74 5.32 21.46
CA GLU A 328 -12.84 6.59 20.72
C GLU A 328 -12.82 7.80 21.66
N ASP A 329 -13.54 7.74 22.78
CA ASP A 329 -13.55 8.80 23.81
C ASP A 329 -12.21 8.89 24.56
N ARG A 330 -11.60 7.76 24.96
CA ARG A 330 -10.30 7.75 25.66
C ARG A 330 -9.15 8.24 24.79
N PHE A 331 -9.23 8.06 23.47
CA PHE A 331 -8.22 8.53 22.54
C PHE A 331 -8.19 10.06 22.42
N GLU A 332 -9.28 10.77 22.77
CA GLU A 332 -9.35 12.24 22.78
C GLU A 332 -8.37 12.88 23.77
N ALA A 333 -8.01 12.16 24.86
CA ALA A 333 -7.10 12.65 25.90
C ALA A 333 -5.61 12.29 25.67
N GLY A 334 -5.27 11.52 24.63
CA GLY A 334 -3.97 10.87 24.46
C GLY A 334 -3.12 11.41 23.30
N VAL A 335 -2.09 12.19 23.64
CA VAL A 335 -0.93 12.69 22.86
C VAL A 335 -0.63 12.07 21.47
N LYS A 336 -0.41 12.97 20.50
CA LYS A 336 0.23 12.76 19.19
C LYS A 336 1.53 11.93 19.29
N ARG A 337 1.51 10.68 18.82
CA ARG A 337 2.75 9.91 18.60
C ARG A 337 3.40 10.39 17.30
N ARG A 338 4.59 10.98 17.37
CA ARG A 338 5.41 11.27 16.18
C ARG A 338 5.97 9.96 15.63
N GLY A 339 5.37 9.45 14.55
CA GLY A 339 5.97 8.40 13.74
C GLY A 339 7.29 8.84 13.10
N ARG A 340 8.12 7.87 12.71
CA ARG A 340 9.29 8.13 11.87
C ARG A 340 8.79 8.61 10.51
N ARG A 341 9.21 9.81 10.08
CA ARG A 341 8.87 10.35 8.77
C ARG A 341 9.41 9.43 7.67
N LEU A 342 8.53 8.97 6.79
CA LEU A 342 8.91 8.13 5.66
C LEU A 342 9.66 8.95 4.60
N PRO A 343 10.46 8.29 3.74
CA PRO A 343 10.96 8.93 2.53
C PRO A 343 9.80 9.44 1.68
N GLN A 344 9.99 10.57 0.99
CA GLN A 344 8.93 11.24 0.24
C GLN A 344 8.22 10.32 -0.79
N ASN A 345 8.98 9.43 -1.45
CA ASN A 345 8.41 8.48 -2.42
C ASN A 345 7.55 7.41 -1.74
N GLU A 346 7.96 6.92 -0.56
CA GLU A 346 7.16 5.94 0.19
C GLU A 346 5.89 6.55 0.78
N GLU A 347 5.97 7.80 1.24
CA GLU A 347 4.82 8.57 1.70
C GLU A 347 3.81 8.74 0.57
N LYS A 348 4.27 9.12 -0.63
CA LYS A 348 3.37 9.30 -1.77
C LYS A 348 2.79 7.97 -2.27
N LEU A 349 3.59 6.92 -2.34
CA LEU A 349 3.12 5.57 -2.67
C LEU A 349 2.06 5.11 -1.66
N GLN A 350 2.23 5.40 -0.38
CA GLN A 350 1.19 5.13 0.61
C GLN A 350 -0.07 5.94 0.31
N GLU A 351 0.03 7.23 0.02
CA GLU A 351 -1.15 8.05 -0.28
C GLU A 351 -1.98 7.50 -1.47
N ILE A 352 -1.33 7.18 -2.60
CA ILE A 352 -2.04 6.88 -3.86
C ILE A 352 -2.16 5.39 -4.21
N GLY A 353 -1.42 4.52 -3.52
CA GLY A 353 -1.47 3.07 -3.73
C GLY A 353 -0.64 2.54 -4.88
N TYR A 354 -0.54 1.22 -4.92
CA TYR A 354 0.28 0.49 -5.91
C TYR A 354 -0.36 0.52 -7.30
N SER A 355 -1.68 0.42 -7.39
CA SER A 355 -2.48 0.36 -8.62
C SER A 355 -2.37 1.67 -9.39
N LEU A 356 -2.66 2.82 -8.77
CA LEU A 356 -2.52 4.12 -9.44
C LEU A 356 -1.05 4.43 -9.73
N THR A 357 -0.14 4.17 -8.79
CA THR A 357 1.30 4.35 -9.05
C THR A 357 1.76 3.54 -10.26
N ARG A 358 1.32 2.29 -10.41
CA ARG A 358 1.66 1.43 -11.54
C ARG A 358 1.03 1.91 -12.84
N LEU A 359 -0.22 2.36 -12.81
CA LEU A 359 -0.88 2.98 -13.95
C LEU A 359 -0.04 4.16 -14.45
N LEU A 360 0.27 5.12 -13.57
CA LEU A 360 1.02 6.32 -13.94
C LEU A 360 2.46 6.02 -14.38
N ALA A 361 3.15 5.09 -13.71
CA ALA A 361 4.50 4.69 -14.07
C ALA A 361 4.55 4.04 -15.46
N ARG A 362 3.52 3.26 -15.84
CA ARG A 362 3.39 2.69 -17.18
C ARG A 362 3.07 3.78 -18.20
N THR A 363 2.11 4.66 -17.90
CA THR A 363 1.76 5.76 -18.81
C THR A 363 2.97 6.66 -19.08
N SER A 364 3.75 6.99 -18.06
CA SER A 364 4.94 7.83 -18.22
C SER A 364 6.08 7.13 -18.97
N ALA A 365 6.13 5.79 -18.98
CA ALA A 365 7.11 5.05 -19.77
C ALA A 365 6.74 5.00 -21.27
N MET A 366 5.44 5.03 -21.57
CA MET A 366 4.89 4.97 -22.92
C MET A 366 4.77 6.36 -23.58
N SER A 367 5.32 7.42 -22.96
CA SER A 367 5.09 8.82 -23.33
C SER A 367 5.68 9.27 -24.67
N SER A 368 6.23 8.36 -25.48
CA SER A 368 6.44 8.60 -26.91
C SER A 368 5.12 8.69 -27.69
N GLU A 369 4.02 8.20 -27.12
CA GLU A 369 2.66 8.30 -27.66
C GLU A 369 1.84 9.38 -26.90
N ARG A 370 0.98 10.09 -27.63
CA ARG A 370 0.18 11.24 -27.12
C ARG A 370 -0.63 10.83 -25.87
N GLY A 371 -0.66 11.68 -24.83
CA GLY A 371 -1.64 11.55 -23.73
C GLY A 371 -1.11 11.68 -22.30
N PHE A 372 0.20 11.80 -22.07
CA PHE A 372 0.75 11.99 -20.73
C PHE A 372 1.20 13.43 -20.46
N SER A 373 0.47 14.13 -19.57
CA SER A 373 0.80 15.49 -19.13
C SER A 373 1.49 15.46 -17.77
N TRP A 374 2.78 15.79 -17.75
CA TRP A 374 3.55 15.92 -16.51
C TRP A 374 2.96 16.97 -15.56
N LEU A 375 2.39 18.04 -16.11
CA LEU A 375 1.75 19.10 -15.34
C LEU A 375 0.49 18.57 -14.63
N ASP A 376 -0.38 17.89 -15.36
CA ASP A 376 -1.66 17.39 -14.82
C ASP A 376 -1.40 16.35 -13.73
N VAL A 377 -0.48 15.42 -13.98
CA VAL A 377 -0.07 14.43 -12.98
C VAL A 377 0.54 15.11 -11.76
N SER A 378 1.36 16.14 -11.94
CA SER A 378 1.96 16.87 -10.83
C SER A 378 0.91 17.59 -9.98
N LEU A 379 -0.10 18.19 -10.59
CA LEU A 379 -1.23 18.83 -9.92
C LEU A 379 -2.07 17.80 -9.15
N MET A 380 -2.43 16.69 -9.80
CA MET A 380 -3.21 15.61 -9.18
C MET A 380 -2.46 14.88 -8.08
N LEU A 381 -1.12 14.81 -8.15
CA LEU A 381 -0.31 14.26 -7.07
C LEU A 381 0.07 15.32 -6.01
N GLY A 382 -0.24 16.61 -6.21
CA GLY A 382 0.18 17.67 -5.28
C GLY A 382 1.71 17.77 -5.14
N MET A 383 2.45 17.34 -6.15
CA MET A 383 3.91 17.32 -6.19
C MET A 383 4.43 18.44 -7.10
N LYS A 384 5.75 18.68 -7.07
CA LYS A 384 6.40 19.51 -8.11
C LYS A 384 6.71 18.61 -9.31
N VAL A 385 6.70 19.15 -10.53
CA VAL A 385 6.90 18.37 -11.75
C VAL A 385 8.17 17.53 -11.69
N GLU A 386 9.29 18.11 -11.27
CA GLU A 386 10.58 17.40 -11.18
C GLU A 386 10.54 16.27 -10.15
N LYS A 387 9.77 16.46 -9.07
CA LYS A 387 9.58 15.42 -8.03
C LYS A 387 8.63 14.33 -8.50
N THR A 388 7.61 14.69 -9.26
CA THR A 388 6.67 13.75 -9.89
C THR A 388 7.41 12.83 -10.85
N GLU A 389 8.28 13.40 -11.68
CA GLU A 389 9.14 12.64 -12.59
C GLU A 389 10.08 11.70 -11.83
N ALA A 390 10.79 12.20 -10.83
CA ALA A 390 11.67 11.37 -9.99
C ALA A 390 10.90 10.23 -9.29
N PHE A 391 9.68 10.50 -8.81
CA PHE A 391 8.82 9.50 -8.19
C PHE A 391 8.36 8.43 -9.18
N LEU A 392 7.92 8.81 -10.38
CA LEU A 392 7.48 7.84 -11.38
C LEU A 392 8.65 7.02 -11.94
N ARG A 393 9.84 7.60 -12.16
CA ARG A 393 11.05 6.84 -12.50
C ARG A 393 11.45 5.86 -11.38
N TRP A 394 11.35 6.29 -10.12
CA TRP A 394 11.55 5.41 -8.97
C TRP A 394 10.52 4.28 -8.93
N ALA A 395 9.26 4.57 -9.25
CA ALA A 395 8.20 3.57 -9.29
C ALA A 395 8.41 2.57 -10.44
N GLN A 396 8.79 3.04 -11.64
CA GLN A 396 9.11 2.21 -12.80
C GLN A 396 10.23 1.22 -12.49
N SER A 397 11.34 1.70 -11.92
CA SER A 397 12.42 0.81 -11.49
C SER A 397 11.89 -0.16 -10.44
N SER A 398 11.25 0.33 -9.37
CA SER A 398 10.70 -0.54 -8.32
C SER A 398 9.65 -1.57 -8.82
N LEU A 399 8.95 -1.30 -9.92
CA LEU A 399 8.03 -2.24 -10.58
C LEU A 399 8.79 -3.26 -11.42
N ALA A 400 9.78 -2.83 -12.21
CA ALA A 400 10.64 -3.69 -13.03
C ALA A 400 11.44 -4.70 -12.18
N TRP A 401 11.85 -4.28 -10.98
CA TRP A 401 12.59 -5.12 -10.03
C TRP A 401 11.70 -6.00 -9.14
N GLY A 402 10.39 -6.06 -9.39
CA GLY A 402 9.44 -6.80 -8.55
C GLY A 402 9.32 -6.28 -7.11
N VAL A 403 9.96 -5.17 -6.73
CA VAL A 403 9.95 -4.56 -5.38
C VAL A 403 8.52 -4.16 -4.96
N LEU A 404 7.72 -3.77 -5.95
CA LEU A 404 6.30 -3.45 -5.78
C LEU A 404 5.37 -4.68 -5.90
N MET A 405 5.88 -5.87 -6.26
CA MET A 405 5.09 -7.10 -6.43
C MET A 405 5.48 -8.27 -5.50
N SER A 406 6.62 -8.22 -4.79
CA SER A 406 7.02 -9.30 -3.89
C SER A 406 7.30 -8.78 -2.48
N ASN A 407 7.00 -9.63 -1.49
CA ASN A 407 7.62 -9.60 -0.17
C ASN A 407 9.13 -9.45 -0.39
N ARG A 408 9.67 -8.23 -0.20
CA ARG A 408 11.08 -7.80 -0.40
C ARG A 408 11.90 -8.71 -1.35
N PRO A 409 12.23 -8.30 -2.58
CA PRO A 409 12.97 -9.17 -3.48
C PRO A 409 14.29 -9.55 -2.81
N ASN A 410 14.49 -10.85 -2.60
CA ASN A 410 15.77 -11.39 -2.18
C ASN A 410 16.47 -11.86 -3.45
N TYR A 411 17.65 -11.30 -3.71
CA TYR A 411 18.52 -11.71 -4.80
C TYR A 411 19.71 -12.46 -4.23
N VAL A 412 20.04 -13.58 -4.84
CA VAL A 412 21.26 -14.35 -4.55
C VAL A 412 22.14 -14.29 -5.79
N CYS A 413 23.17 -13.46 -5.73
CA CYS A 413 24.07 -13.28 -6.86
C CYS A 413 25.23 -14.28 -6.82
N ASP A 414 25.61 -14.79 -7.99
CA ASP A 414 26.90 -15.42 -8.18
C ASP A 414 28.04 -14.39 -8.27
N ALA A 415 29.28 -14.85 -8.31
CA ALA A 415 30.44 -13.97 -8.40
C ALA A 415 30.55 -13.31 -9.78
N SER A 416 30.31 -14.07 -10.85
CA SER A 416 30.38 -13.60 -12.24
C SER A 416 29.44 -12.42 -12.50
N SER A 417 28.19 -12.51 -12.06
CA SER A 417 27.20 -11.44 -12.27
C SER A 417 27.61 -10.15 -11.59
N LEU A 418 28.17 -10.21 -10.38
CA LEU A 418 28.67 -9.01 -9.68
C LEU A 418 29.93 -8.43 -10.34
N ILE A 419 30.82 -9.29 -10.83
CA ILE A 419 32.03 -8.89 -11.54
C ILE A 419 31.65 -8.23 -12.87
N ASP A 420 30.75 -8.83 -13.64
CA ASP A 420 30.32 -8.30 -14.93
C ASP A 420 29.51 -7.02 -14.75
N LEU A 421 28.64 -6.95 -13.74
CA LEU A 421 27.96 -5.72 -13.36
C LEU A 421 28.95 -4.58 -13.04
N TRP A 422 30.02 -4.87 -12.29
CA TRP A 422 31.08 -3.89 -12.01
C TRP A 422 31.87 -3.51 -13.27
N ARG A 423 32.19 -4.46 -14.14
CA ARG A 423 32.91 -4.21 -15.40
C ARG A 423 32.11 -3.31 -16.34
N HIS A 424 30.80 -3.50 -16.41
CA HIS A 424 29.94 -2.77 -17.33
C HIS A 424 29.51 -1.39 -16.81
N PHE A 425 29.24 -1.23 -15.51
CA PHE A 425 28.63 0.00 -14.96
C PHE A 425 29.46 0.71 -13.87
N GLY A 426 30.60 0.14 -13.45
CA GLY A 426 31.52 0.78 -12.51
C GLY A 426 30.85 1.28 -11.22
N LEU A 427 31.00 2.57 -10.91
CA LEU A 427 30.49 3.16 -9.66
C LEU A 427 28.96 3.20 -9.57
N GLU A 428 28.25 3.22 -10.70
CA GLU A 428 26.78 3.22 -10.72
C GLU A 428 26.23 1.89 -10.20
N ALA A 429 26.87 0.77 -10.56
CA ALA A 429 26.56 -0.55 -10.00
C ALA A 429 26.71 -0.58 -8.47
N ILE A 430 27.73 0.06 -7.91
CA ILE A 430 27.91 0.13 -6.45
C ILE A 430 26.75 0.92 -5.81
N GLY A 431 26.29 2.00 -6.43
CA GLY A 431 25.12 2.76 -5.97
C GLY A 431 23.87 1.89 -5.91
N ALA A 432 23.58 1.15 -6.99
CA ALA A 432 22.44 0.23 -7.06
C ALA A 432 22.54 -0.90 -6.02
N LEU A 433 23.71 -1.53 -5.90
CA LEU A 433 23.94 -2.58 -4.90
C LEU A 433 23.81 -2.06 -3.46
N ARG A 434 24.24 -0.82 -3.17
CA ARG A 434 24.01 -0.19 -1.85
C ARG A 434 22.53 -0.06 -1.53
N GLY A 435 21.71 0.33 -2.50
CA GLY A 435 20.25 0.36 -2.34
C GLY A 435 19.67 -1.01 -1.99
N LEU A 436 20.11 -2.07 -2.67
CA LEU A 436 19.68 -3.44 -2.36
C LEU A 436 20.17 -3.91 -0.97
N VAL A 437 21.37 -3.50 -0.55
CA VAL A 437 21.90 -3.80 0.80
C VAL A 437 21.06 -3.11 1.88
N GLU A 438 20.68 -1.86 1.68
CA GLU A 438 19.84 -1.10 2.62
C GLU A 438 18.43 -1.67 2.75
N GLN A 439 17.90 -2.23 1.65
CA GLN A 439 16.60 -2.91 1.62
C GLN A 439 16.65 -4.34 2.15
N GLU A 440 17.84 -4.83 2.56
CA GLU A 440 18.13 -6.22 2.93
C GLU A 440 17.85 -7.25 1.82
N ALA A 441 17.77 -6.77 0.57
CA ALA A 441 17.39 -7.50 -0.64
C ALA A 441 18.55 -8.30 -1.27
N LEU A 442 19.81 -7.96 -0.96
CA LEU A 442 20.97 -8.67 -1.50
C LEU A 442 21.50 -9.72 -0.52
N LYS A 443 21.72 -10.95 -1.01
CA LYS A 443 22.32 -12.07 -0.27
C LYS A 443 23.47 -12.67 -1.07
N LEU A 444 24.60 -12.90 -0.42
CA LEU A 444 25.78 -13.51 -1.03
C LEU A 444 26.20 -14.74 -0.23
N PRO A 445 26.20 -15.93 -0.82
CA PRO A 445 26.72 -17.12 -0.15
C PRO A 445 28.19 -16.95 0.21
N GLU A 446 28.63 -17.56 1.31
CA GLU A 446 30.02 -17.47 1.78
C GLU A 446 31.06 -17.91 0.73
N GLY A 447 30.72 -18.81 -0.18
CA GLY A 447 31.53 -19.24 -1.31
C GLY A 447 31.76 -18.09 -2.30
N VAL A 448 30.67 -17.41 -2.69
CA VAL A 448 30.69 -16.24 -3.58
C VAL A 448 31.48 -15.09 -2.95
N VAL A 449 31.27 -14.81 -1.66
CA VAL A 449 32.05 -13.78 -0.95
C VAL A 449 33.54 -14.12 -0.96
N ARG A 450 33.92 -15.38 -0.68
CA ARG A 450 35.33 -15.81 -0.72
C ARG A 450 35.94 -15.65 -2.11
N GLU A 451 35.17 -15.93 -3.16
CA GLU A 451 35.61 -15.79 -4.54
C GLU A 451 35.89 -14.33 -4.92
N ILE A 452 34.97 -13.41 -4.61
CA ILE A 452 35.15 -11.98 -4.91
C ILE A 452 36.31 -11.39 -4.10
N LEU A 453 36.51 -11.81 -2.84
CA LEU A 453 37.60 -11.30 -2.00
C LEU A 453 39.01 -11.71 -2.48
N ARG A 454 39.12 -12.70 -3.37
CA ARG A 454 40.39 -13.10 -4.02
C ARG A 454 40.79 -12.17 -5.16
N GLN A 455 39.85 -11.40 -5.70
CA GLN A 455 40.13 -10.40 -6.74
C GLN A 455 40.81 -9.15 -6.15
N SER A 456 41.52 -8.39 -6.99
CA SER A 456 42.21 -7.15 -6.60
C SER A 456 41.58 -5.93 -7.25
N ASP A 457 40.40 -5.52 -6.78
CA ASP A 457 39.63 -4.40 -7.35
C ASP A 457 38.82 -3.61 -6.31
N LYS A 458 38.08 -2.59 -6.76
CA LYS A 458 37.19 -1.79 -5.90
C LYS A 458 35.94 -2.56 -5.46
N LEU A 459 35.50 -3.55 -6.24
CA LEU A 459 34.38 -4.43 -5.89
C LEU A 459 34.69 -5.22 -4.61
N LYS A 460 35.92 -5.73 -4.46
CA LYS A 460 36.39 -6.33 -3.20
C LYS A 460 36.23 -5.38 -2.00
N LYS A 461 36.68 -4.13 -2.10
CA LYS A 461 36.55 -3.15 -1.00
C LYS A 461 35.08 -2.94 -0.61
N PHE A 462 34.22 -2.81 -1.61
CA PHE A 462 32.78 -2.69 -1.39
C PHE A 462 32.17 -3.93 -0.71
N ILE A 463 32.47 -5.14 -1.19
CA ILE A 463 31.99 -6.38 -0.57
C ILE A 463 32.51 -6.53 0.87
N GLN A 464 33.76 -6.12 1.17
CA GLN A 464 34.30 -6.11 2.53
C GLN A 464 33.50 -5.20 3.47
N GLU A 465 33.09 -4.01 3.01
CA GLU A 465 32.27 -3.07 3.79
C GLU A 465 30.88 -3.64 4.11
N ILE A 466 30.21 -4.24 3.13
CA ILE A 466 28.83 -4.72 3.27
C ILE A 466 28.71 -6.15 3.81
N ARG A 467 29.83 -6.89 3.90
CA ARG A 467 29.90 -8.32 4.20
C ARG A 467 28.96 -8.76 5.33
N LYS A 468 29.00 -8.05 6.47
CA LYS A 468 28.18 -8.36 7.66
C LYS A 468 26.66 -8.30 7.41
N LYS A 469 26.21 -7.57 6.39
CA LYS A 469 24.79 -7.37 6.05
C LYS A 469 24.29 -8.36 4.99
N VAL A 470 25.17 -8.85 4.12
CA VAL A 470 24.78 -9.65 2.93
C VAL A 470 25.25 -11.09 2.95
N GLU A 471 26.32 -11.43 3.69
CA GLU A 471 26.89 -12.78 3.66
C GLU A 471 25.95 -13.81 4.32
N VAL A 472 25.69 -14.90 3.61
CA VAL A 472 24.96 -16.07 4.10
C VAL A 472 25.94 -17.21 4.34
N LYS A 473 26.02 -17.70 5.58
CA LYS A 473 26.86 -18.84 5.94
C LYS A 473 26.24 -20.15 5.43
N VAL A 474 27.07 -21.03 4.88
CA VAL A 474 26.63 -22.30 4.26
C VAL A 474 27.37 -23.53 4.80
N GLY A 475 28.02 -23.40 5.97
CA GLY A 475 28.71 -24.49 6.64
C GLY A 475 27.80 -25.49 7.41
N PRO A 476 28.40 -26.51 8.05
CA PRO A 476 27.67 -27.51 8.85
C PRO A 476 26.75 -26.87 9.89
N GLY A 477 25.51 -27.34 9.97
CA GLY A 477 24.48 -26.82 10.89
C GLY A 477 23.66 -25.64 10.34
N THR A 478 23.91 -25.16 9.13
CA THR A 478 23.10 -24.12 8.46
C THR A 478 21.95 -24.74 7.64
N ARG A 479 20.86 -23.99 7.44
CA ARG A 479 19.69 -24.45 6.66
C ARG A 479 20.00 -24.79 5.20
N ALA A 480 21.04 -24.18 4.62
CA ALA A 480 21.42 -24.40 3.23
C ALA A 480 22.42 -25.57 3.05
N SER A 481 23.08 -26.03 4.11
CA SER A 481 24.13 -27.06 4.02
C SER A 481 23.63 -28.43 3.49
N PRO A 482 22.46 -28.95 3.89
CA PRO A 482 21.91 -30.17 3.30
C PRO A 482 21.59 -30.02 1.81
N GLU A 483 21.02 -28.86 1.43
CA GLU A 483 20.67 -28.57 0.03
C GLU A 483 21.92 -28.44 -0.84
N VAL A 484 22.98 -27.76 -0.38
CA VAL A 484 24.25 -27.69 -1.11
C VAL A 484 24.81 -29.09 -1.35
N SER A 485 24.84 -29.94 -0.31
CA SER A 485 25.34 -31.31 -0.43
C SER A 485 24.53 -32.14 -1.42
N ARG A 486 23.22 -31.93 -1.50
CA ARG A 486 22.32 -32.59 -2.46
C ARG A 486 22.58 -32.10 -3.88
N LEU A 487 22.68 -30.79 -4.08
CA LEU A 487 22.90 -30.18 -5.39
C LEU A 487 24.27 -30.53 -5.97
N GLU A 488 25.32 -30.59 -5.15
CA GLU A 488 26.65 -31.06 -5.56
C GLU A 488 26.62 -32.51 -6.06
N LYS A 489 25.86 -33.39 -5.41
CA LYS A 489 25.71 -34.79 -5.85
C LYS A 489 24.90 -34.92 -7.14
N LEU A 490 23.88 -34.07 -7.32
CA LEU A 490 22.96 -34.15 -8.46
C LEU A 490 23.49 -33.46 -9.72
N TYR A 491 24.17 -32.33 -9.54
CA TYR A 491 24.50 -31.38 -10.61
C TYR A 491 25.98 -31.01 -10.64
N GLY A 492 26.81 -31.59 -9.77
CA GLY A 492 28.24 -31.29 -9.68
C GLY A 492 28.99 -31.64 -10.97
N ASP A 493 29.01 -32.92 -11.36
CA ASP A 493 29.73 -33.35 -12.57
C ASP A 493 28.93 -33.10 -13.85
N ARG A 494 27.66 -33.48 -13.89
CA ARG A 494 26.79 -33.34 -15.07
C ARG A 494 25.36 -33.00 -14.66
N ILE A 495 24.65 -32.25 -15.50
CA ILE A 495 23.22 -31.97 -15.34
C ILE A 495 22.47 -32.67 -16.47
N ARG A 496 21.52 -33.54 -16.11
CA ARG A 496 20.65 -34.24 -17.05
C ARG A 496 19.32 -33.50 -17.20
N TYR A 497 18.94 -33.20 -18.44
CA TYR A 497 17.63 -32.65 -18.77
C TYR A 497 16.99 -33.49 -19.88
N GLY A 498 16.02 -34.33 -19.51
CA GLY A 498 15.47 -35.34 -20.42
C GLY A 498 16.54 -36.34 -20.89
N LYS A 499 16.78 -36.40 -22.21
CA LYS A 499 17.80 -37.28 -22.83
C LYS A 499 19.16 -36.60 -23.05
N LEU A 500 19.29 -35.31 -22.72
CA LEU A 500 20.50 -34.53 -22.96
C LEU A 500 21.33 -34.41 -21.67
N GLU A 501 22.65 -34.48 -21.81
CA GLU A 501 23.61 -34.23 -20.73
C GLU A 501 24.35 -32.91 -20.97
N TYR A 502 24.41 -32.07 -19.94
CA TYR A 502 25.17 -30.82 -19.93
C TYR A 502 26.27 -30.88 -18.86
N PRO A 503 27.38 -30.12 -19.02
CA PRO A 503 28.37 -29.98 -17.96
C PRO A 503 27.75 -29.43 -16.68
N GLY A 504 28.12 -30.01 -15.53
CA GLY A 504 27.67 -29.59 -14.21
C GLY A 504 28.49 -28.46 -13.61
N PHE A 505 28.22 -28.13 -12.34
CA PHE A 505 28.88 -27.04 -11.60
C PHE A 505 30.42 -27.14 -11.59
N TRP A 506 31.00 -28.34 -11.62
CA TRP A 506 32.44 -28.54 -11.58
C TRP A 506 33.16 -28.18 -12.89
N HIS A 507 32.40 -27.95 -13.96
CA HIS A 507 32.92 -27.62 -15.28
C HIS A 507 32.57 -26.18 -15.70
N SER A 508 32.02 -25.36 -14.80
CA SER A 508 31.75 -23.95 -15.06
C SER A 508 33.06 -23.17 -15.21
N LYS A 509 33.04 -22.03 -15.93
CA LYS A 509 34.25 -21.19 -16.11
C LYS A 509 34.81 -20.63 -14.79
N ALA A 510 33.95 -20.50 -13.77
CA ALA A 510 34.32 -20.15 -12.39
C ALA A 510 34.61 -21.39 -11.51
N GLY A 511 34.35 -22.59 -12.05
CA GLY A 511 34.23 -23.87 -11.36
C GLY A 511 35.54 -24.48 -10.91
N LYS A 512 36.03 -24.04 -9.76
CA LYS A 512 36.84 -24.89 -8.85
C LYS A 512 36.27 -25.03 -7.45
N HIS A 513 35.14 -24.38 -7.12
CA HIS A 513 34.63 -24.35 -5.76
C HIS A 513 33.09 -24.34 -5.71
N ALA A 514 32.54 -24.85 -4.61
CA ALA A 514 31.11 -25.03 -4.29
C ALA A 514 30.26 -23.73 -4.21
N ALA A 515 30.61 -22.68 -4.95
CA ALA A 515 29.88 -21.41 -4.96
C ALA A 515 28.59 -21.52 -5.78
N ASP A 516 28.60 -22.21 -6.91
CA ASP A 516 27.44 -22.36 -7.80
C ASP A 516 26.29 -23.12 -7.11
N SER A 517 26.61 -24.26 -6.48
CA SER A 517 25.64 -25.02 -5.68
C SER A 517 25.11 -24.22 -4.48
N GLN A 518 25.93 -23.36 -3.88
CA GLN A 518 25.52 -22.44 -2.83
C GLN A 518 24.54 -21.37 -3.31
N VAL A 519 24.73 -20.80 -4.50
CA VAL A 519 23.80 -19.81 -5.07
C VAL A 519 22.41 -20.43 -5.21
N VAL A 520 22.31 -21.61 -5.84
CA VAL A 520 21.03 -22.30 -6.04
C VAL A 520 20.41 -22.72 -4.70
N ALA A 521 21.20 -23.29 -3.78
CA ALA A 521 20.70 -23.71 -2.47
C ALA A 521 20.19 -22.54 -1.63
N VAL A 522 20.96 -21.45 -1.55
CA VAL A 522 20.58 -20.26 -0.78
C VAL A 522 19.36 -19.59 -1.42
N ALA A 523 19.31 -19.53 -2.76
CA ALA A 523 18.15 -19.00 -3.47
C ALA A 523 16.88 -19.80 -3.14
N LYS A 524 16.96 -21.13 -3.19
CA LYS A 524 15.86 -22.03 -2.84
C LYS A 524 15.41 -21.87 -1.39
N VAL A 525 16.35 -21.91 -0.44
CA VAL A 525 16.05 -21.84 1.01
C VAL A 525 15.47 -20.49 1.43
N LEU A 526 15.88 -19.41 0.76
CA LEU A 526 15.39 -18.06 1.05
C LEU A 526 14.21 -17.64 0.17
N SER A 527 13.71 -18.52 -0.70
CA SER A 527 12.69 -18.21 -1.72
C SER A 527 13.06 -16.94 -2.50
N ALA A 528 14.31 -16.89 -2.94
CA ALA A 528 14.97 -15.76 -3.55
C ALA A 528 15.22 -16.03 -5.04
N THR A 529 15.40 -14.96 -5.82
CA THR A 529 15.77 -15.04 -7.24
C THR A 529 17.29 -15.17 -7.34
N ALA A 530 17.77 -16.22 -8.00
CA ALA A 530 19.18 -16.36 -8.35
C ALA A 530 19.54 -15.39 -9.49
N VAL A 531 20.74 -14.81 -9.41
CA VAL A 531 21.28 -13.96 -10.45
C VAL A 531 22.55 -14.62 -10.97
N SER A 532 22.47 -15.13 -12.20
CA SER A 532 23.58 -15.81 -12.86
C SER A 532 23.34 -15.90 -14.37
N ASP A 533 24.40 -15.64 -15.13
CA ASP A 533 24.50 -15.99 -16.55
C ASP A 533 25.20 -17.34 -16.78
N ASP A 534 25.63 -18.02 -15.71
CA ASP A 534 26.23 -19.34 -15.81
C ASP A 534 25.17 -20.37 -16.23
N ARG A 535 25.52 -21.15 -17.26
CA ARG A 535 24.61 -22.12 -17.86
C ARG A 535 24.24 -23.25 -16.91
N ALA A 536 25.18 -23.72 -16.08
CA ALA A 536 24.94 -24.79 -15.12
C ALA A 536 24.03 -24.30 -13.98
N VAL A 537 24.28 -23.07 -13.48
CA VAL A 537 23.42 -22.44 -12.46
C VAL A 537 22.00 -22.24 -12.99
N ARG A 538 21.83 -21.69 -14.19
CA ARG A 538 20.50 -21.49 -14.80
C ARG A 538 19.73 -22.79 -15.00
N LEU A 539 20.41 -23.83 -15.50
CA LEU A 539 19.77 -25.12 -15.73
C LEU A 539 19.37 -25.80 -14.42
N ALA A 540 20.23 -25.73 -13.39
CA ALA A 540 19.92 -26.24 -12.06
C ALA A 540 18.77 -25.45 -11.40
N CYS A 541 18.75 -24.12 -11.50
CA CYS A 541 17.64 -23.30 -11.02
C CYS A 541 16.30 -23.70 -11.67
N SER A 542 16.29 -23.90 -12.98
CA SER A 542 15.10 -24.34 -13.71
C SER A 542 14.60 -25.71 -13.21
N LEU A 543 15.50 -26.69 -13.06
CA LEU A 543 15.17 -28.02 -12.54
C LEU A 543 14.70 -28.01 -11.08
N GLU A 544 15.17 -27.04 -10.29
CA GLU A 544 14.84 -26.90 -8.87
C GLU A 544 13.69 -25.92 -8.59
N ALA A 545 13.03 -25.42 -9.65
CA ALA A 545 11.96 -24.41 -9.59
C ALA A 545 12.37 -23.13 -8.84
N VAL A 546 13.63 -22.72 -8.99
CA VAL A 546 14.19 -21.48 -8.45
C VAL A 546 14.17 -20.42 -9.56
N PRO A 547 13.57 -19.23 -9.35
CA PRO A 547 13.64 -18.13 -10.32
C PRO A 547 15.10 -17.73 -10.55
N CYS A 548 15.53 -17.62 -11.80
CA CYS A 548 16.88 -17.23 -12.16
C CYS A 548 16.86 -16.22 -13.30
N ILE A 549 17.62 -15.13 -13.15
CA ILE A 549 17.75 -14.06 -14.13
C ILE A 549 19.23 -13.79 -14.44
N GLY A 550 19.54 -13.22 -15.60
CA GLY A 550 20.91 -12.76 -15.92
C GLY A 550 21.31 -11.47 -15.22
N PHE A 551 22.59 -11.12 -15.26
CA PHE A 551 23.09 -9.85 -14.73
C PHE A 551 22.48 -8.63 -15.44
N ALA A 552 22.15 -8.76 -16.74
CA ALA A 552 21.51 -7.70 -17.53
C ALA A 552 20.04 -7.48 -17.12
N GLU A 553 19.32 -8.54 -16.79
CA GLU A 553 17.96 -8.46 -16.23
C GLU A 553 17.99 -8.01 -14.77
N PHE A 554 19.03 -8.40 -14.04
CA PHE A 554 19.36 -7.96 -12.69
C PHE A 554 20.00 -6.57 -12.65
N CYS A 555 20.16 -5.85 -13.76
CA CYS A 555 20.47 -4.43 -13.79
C CYS A 555 20.32 -3.94 -15.23
N PRO A 556 19.10 -3.61 -15.67
CA PRO A 556 18.91 -3.05 -17.00
C PRO A 556 19.63 -1.70 -17.04
N GLY A 557 20.73 -1.65 -17.78
CA GLY A 557 21.37 -0.41 -18.17
C GLY A 557 20.40 0.40 -19.02
N SER A 558 20.36 1.70 -18.75
CA SER A 558 19.65 2.71 -19.53
C SER A 558 20.00 2.62 -21.01
N ASP A 559 18.99 2.33 -21.83
CA ASP A 559 18.72 3.16 -23.00
C ASP A 559 17.71 4.24 -22.60
#